data_AF-A0A1B1CDA5-F1
#
_entry.id   AF-A0A1B1CDA5-F1
#
_cell.length_a   1.000
_cell.length_b   1.000
_cell.length_c   1.000
_cell.angle_alpha   90.00
_cell.angle_beta   90.00
_cell.angle_gamma   90.00
#
_symmetry.space_group_name_H-M   'P 1'
#
loop_
_entity.id
_entity.type
_entity.pdbx_description
1 polymer ?
#
loop_
_entity_poly.entity_id
_entity_poly.type
_entity_poly.pdbx_seq_one_letter_code
_entity_poly.pdbx_strand_id
1 'polypeptide(L)'
;MQSGRRFASMYVREAWRRALRRVALLRLKLFRHSIKVPERLIVAPTDLRSIDPHVADEILNGRFLLAGRMLETNEKSPFTFTLPSRPFAIRLHSFGWLRHMRANKTERSSAVARAIVDSWLSIHAGRMEGIAWETDVTAQRVIAWLSHSPVVLQNADRGFYRRFMKSLAFQVRFLHRMAPFTLGGLELFRLRIALAMASVAMPARASTLKRAAQALDREFDSQILPDGGHVSRNPRVGLELLLDLLPLRQTYVNLGHDLPQKLISGIDRIYPALRFFRHQDGDLALFNGATSTLANELMSVLRYDETAGQPFKALPHSRYQRLSGGKTVIIADTGTPPSGGALRTVHAGSLSFEMSSGRHRFIVNSGSPKFAGHRYVQMARTTAAHSTVILNDTSSSRFSPSPFLNHAITEPVRTITVERAETEDGRDGIKLSHDGYLRVFGVLHERELTLNAAGSIVTGRDRLAVREGYESDEPLKAVARFHIHPSIVLHQSDGESVLLTAPDGESWLFSAPGNEVLIAEDIFFADSSGICGSDQIEIDFDLAEKTEIRWFLSRKG
;
A
#
# COMPACT_ATOMS: atom_id res chain seq x y z
N MET A 1 -18.12 9.10 26.37
CA MET A 1 -17.06 10.10 26.70
C MET A 1 -15.66 9.80 26.13
N GLN A 2 -15.13 8.56 26.15
CA GLN A 2 -13.75 8.28 25.70
C GLN A 2 -13.49 8.54 24.20
N SER A 3 -14.46 8.25 23.32
CA SER A 3 -14.33 8.47 21.87
C SER A 3 -14.18 9.95 21.48
N GLY A 4 -15.03 10.83 22.05
CA GLY A 4 -14.95 12.28 21.81
C GLY A 4 -13.61 12.88 22.25
N ARG A 5 -13.04 12.41 23.36
CA ARG A 5 -11.71 12.83 23.83
C ARG A 5 -10.60 12.40 22.85
N ARG A 6 -10.66 11.17 22.31
CA ARG A 6 -9.69 10.69 21.32
C ARG A 6 -9.77 11.48 20.02
N PHE A 7 -10.98 11.72 19.51
CA PHE A 7 -11.20 12.56 18.33
C PHE A 7 -10.63 13.97 18.52
N ALA A 8 -10.96 14.64 19.63
CA ALA A 8 -10.43 15.96 19.96
C ALA A 8 -8.89 15.95 20.04
N SER A 9 -8.29 14.94 20.68
CA SER A 9 -6.82 14.81 20.76
C SER A 9 -6.16 14.64 19.39
N MET A 10 -6.80 13.91 18.46
CA MET A 10 -6.28 13.72 17.10
C MET A 10 -6.38 15.03 16.31
N TYR A 11 -7.49 15.76 16.49
CA TYR A 11 -7.72 17.06 15.86
C TYR A 11 -6.70 18.10 16.32
N VAL A 12 -6.49 18.25 17.64
CA VAL A 12 -5.51 19.18 18.21
C VAL A 12 -4.10 18.85 17.73
N ARG A 13 -3.70 17.57 17.76
CA ARG A 13 -2.38 17.13 17.25
C ARG A 13 -2.20 17.43 15.77
N GLU A 14 -3.23 17.21 14.96
CA GLU A 14 -3.21 17.53 13.53
C GLU A 14 -3.09 19.04 13.29
N ALA A 15 -3.87 19.85 14.01
CA ALA A 15 -3.84 21.31 13.93
C ALA A 15 -2.45 21.85 14.31
N TRP A 16 -1.90 21.38 15.42
CA TRP A 16 -0.56 21.75 15.88
C TRP A 16 0.52 21.37 14.86
N ARG A 17 0.48 20.14 14.32
CA ARG A 17 1.42 19.71 13.27
C ARG A 17 1.34 20.61 12.04
N ARG A 18 0.13 20.93 11.56
CA ARG A 18 -0.07 21.82 10.41
C ARG A 18 0.43 23.24 10.68
N ALA A 19 0.19 23.78 11.87
CA ALA A 19 0.68 25.09 12.27
C ALA A 19 2.22 25.13 12.29
N LEU A 20 2.87 24.15 12.93
CA LEU A 20 4.33 24.06 12.95
C LEU A 20 4.92 23.85 11.56
N ARG A 21 4.27 23.04 10.71
CA ARG A 21 4.66 22.88 9.30
C ARG A 21 4.61 24.21 8.55
N ARG A 22 3.54 25.01 8.73
CA ARG A 22 3.43 26.35 8.12
C ARG A 22 4.57 27.28 8.58
N VAL A 23 4.88 27.30 9.88
CA VAL A 23 6.02 28.08 10.41
C VAL A 23 7.34 27.61 9.80
N ALA A 24 7.54 26.30 9.67
CA ALA A 24 8.74 25.75 9.05
C ALA A 24 8.86 26.11 7.57
N LEU A 25 7.75 26.12 6.82
CA LEU A 25 7.69 26.58 5.43
C LEU A 25 7.98 28.08 5.30
N LEU A 26 7.43 28.92 6.18
CA LEU A 26 7.71 30.36 6.20
C LEU A 26 9.20 30.64 6.43
N ARG A 27 9.82 29.96 7.40
CA ARG A 27 11.28 30.08 7.61
C ARG A 27 12.06 29.63 6.38
N LEU A 28 11.62 28.58 5.70
CA LEU A 28 12.29 28.11 4.48
C LEU A 28 12.14 29.13 3.32
N LYS A 29 10.99 29.79 3.19
CA LYS A 29 10.75 30.89 2.23
C LYS A 29 11.73 32.04 2.47
N LEU A 30 11.88 32.48 3.73
CA LEU A 30 12.77 33.58 4.11
C LEU A 30 14.25 33.30 3.80
N PHE A 31 14.73 32.08 4.03
CA PHE A 31 16.14 31.73 3.86
C PHE A 31 16.46 31.04 2.53
N ARG A 32 15.61 31.16 1.51
CA ARG A 32 15.76 30.45 0.24
C ARG A 32 17.05 30.76 -0.51
N HIS A 33 17.56 31.98 -0.40
CA HIS A 33 18.76 32.43 -1.13
C HIS A 33 20.08 31.96 -0.49
N SER A 34 20.05 31.38 0.71
CA SER A 34 21.23 30.98 1.48
C SER A 34 21.78 29.58 1.16
N ILE A 35 21.37 28.96 0.05
CA ILE A 35 21.73 27.56 -0.26
C ILE A 35 23.05 27.50 -1.01
N LYS A 36 24.00 26.76 -0.44
CA LYS A 36 25.20 26.33 -1.16
C LYS A 36 24.81 25.31 -2.23
N VAL A 37 25.02 25.67 -3.50
CA VAL A 37 24.74 24.80 -4.64
C VAL A 37 25.95 23.88 -4.86
N PRO A 38 25.78 22.55 -4.89
CA PRO A 38 26.88 21.64 -5.23
C PRO A 38 27.32 21.81 -6.68
N GLU A 39 28.62 21.67 -6.92
CA GLU A 39 29.22 21.90 -8.24
C GLU A 39 28.89 20.80 -9.24
N ARG A 40 28.76 19.56 -8.77
CA ARG A 40 28.42 18.41 -9.62
C ARG A 40 27.64 17.33 -8.89
N LEU A 41 27.03 16.41 -9.65
CA LEU A 41 26.59 15.10 -9.15
C LEU A 41 27.76 14.12 -9.16
N ILE A 42 27.78 13.20 -8.20
CA ILE A 42 28.83 12.16 -8.06
C ILE A 42 28.42 10.91 -8.84
N VAL A 43 27.18 10.46 -8.66
CA VAL A 43 26.64 9.24 -9.26
C VAL A 43 25.15 9.38 -9.50
N ALA A 44 24.63 8.67 -10.49
CA ALA A 44 23.20 8.48 -10.70
C ALA A 44 22.82 7.08 -10.17
N PRO A 45 22.03 6.97 -9.08
CA PRO A 45 21.54 5.70 -8.58
C PRO A 45 20.73 4.95 -9.64
N THR A 46 20.75 3.62 -9.60
CA THR A 46 19.90 2.82 -10.50
C THR A 46 18.42 2.96 -10.14
N ASP A 47 17.54 2.60 -11.06
CA ASP A 47 16.09 2.49 -10.82
C ASP A 47 15.69 1.07 -11.23
N LEU A 48 15.04 0.35 -10.31
CA LEU A 48 14.58 -1.02 -10.55
C LEU A 48 13.22 -1.09 -11.22
N ARG A 49 12.47 0.02 -11.23
CA ARG A 49 11.15 0.06 -11.85
C ARG A 49 11.28 -0.11 -13.36
N SER A 50 10.36 -0.87 -13.94
CA SER A 50 10.37 -1.17 -15.36
C SER A 50 10.24 0.08 -16.22
N ILE A 51 10.99 0.06 -17.32
CA ILE A 51 10.95 1.03 -18.40
C ILE A 51 9.88 0.60 -19.39
N ASP A 52 9.21 1.58 -19.98
CA ASP A 52 8.13 1.39 -20.95
C ASP A 52 8.40 2.33 -22.12
N PRO A 53 8.81 1.80 -23.30
CA PRO A 53 9.09 2.62 -24.47
C PRO A 53 7.85 3.34 -25.02
N HIS A 54 6.65 2.77 -24.86
CA HIS A 54 5.42 3.39 -25.36
C HIS A 54 5.10 4.67 -24.59
N VAL A 55 5.25 4.64 -23.26
CA VAL A 55 5.11 5.86 -22.42
C VAL A 55 6.11 6.95 -22.84
N ALA A 56 7.31 6.57 -23.26
CA ALA A 56 8.30 7.54 -23.73
C ALA A 56 7.88 8.18 -25.06
N ASP A 57 7.38 7.38 -26.01
CA ASP A 57 6.88 7.87 -27.30
C ASP A 57 5.68 8.81 -27.13
N GLU A 58 4.74 8.48 -26.25
CA GLU A 58 3.60 9.34 -25.93
C GLU A 58 4.06 10.70 -25.39
N ILE A 59 5.03 10.72 -24.45
CA ILE A 59 5.58 11.96 -23.90
C ILE A 59 6.31 12.77 -24.99
N LEU A 60 7.02 12.11 -25.90
CA LEU A 60 7.69 12.75 -27.05
C LEU A 60 6.69 13.42 -28.01
N ASN A 61 5.47 12.91 -28.07
CA ASN A 61 4.35 13.46 -28.84
C ASN A 61 3.47 14.42 -27.99
N GLY A 62 3.94 14.83 -26.80
CA GLY A 62 3.22 15.77 -25.93
C GLY A 62 2.00 15.17 -25.22
N ARG A 63 1.88 13.84 -25.16
CA ARG A 63 0.80 13.12 -24.49
C ARG A 63 1.30 12.47 -23.19
N PHE A 64 0.68 12.82 -22.07
CA PHE A 64 1.03 12.30 -20.76
C PHE A 64 -0.02 11.32 -20.28
N LEU A 65 0.30 10.03 -20.32
CA LEU A 65 -0.53 8.95 -19.79
C LEU A 65 -0.14 8.66 -18.34
N LEU A 66 -0.81 9.31 -17.40
CA LEU A 66 -0.50 9.19 -15.97
C LEU A 66 -1.76 8.91 -15.15
N ALA A 67 -1.68 7.96 -14.23
CA ALA A 67 -2.75 7.66 -13.28
C ALA A 67 -4.13 7.38 -13.96
N GLY A 68 -4.11 6.67 -15.09
CA GLY A 68 -5.31 6.32 -15.86
C GLY A 68 -5.97 7.49 -16.60
N ARG A 69 -5.29 8.64 -16.73
CA ARG A 69 -5.77 9.80 -17.48
C ARG A 69 -4.73 10.24 -18.50
N MET A 70 -5.21 10.83 -19.59
CA MET A 70 -4.38 11.43 -20.64
C MET A 70 -4.44 12.96 -20.55
N LEU A 71 -3.30 13.60 -20.70
CA LEU A 71 -3.21 15.05 -20.96
C LEU A 71 -2.42 15.25 -22.24
N GLU A 72 -3.05 15.86 -23.23
CA GLU A 72 -2.41 16.28 -24.47
C GLU A 72 -2.00 17.76 -24.36
N THR A 73 -0.75 18.06 -24.70
CA THR A 73 -0.14 19.36 -24.43
C THR A 73 0.19 20.16 -25.68
N ASN A 74 0.10 19.57 -26.88
CA ASN A 74 0.42 20.22 -28.16
C ASN A 74 1.74 21.01 -28.09
N GLU A 75 2.81 20.32 -27.65
CA GLU A 75 4.17 20.86 -27.48
C GLU A 75 4.34 21.95 -26.40
N LYS A 76 3.27 22.36 -25.71
CA LYS A 76 3.34 23.25 -24.54
C LYS A 76 3.75 22.45 -23.30
N SER A 77 4.14 23.17 -22.26
CA SER A 77 4.46 22.54 -20.98
C SER A 77 3.24 21.87 -20.35
N PRO A 78 3.34 20.64 -19.82
CA PRO A 78 2.24 20.02 -19.08
C PRO A 78 1.85 20.79 -17.81
N PHE A 79 2.75 21.65 -17.30
CA PHE A 79 2.53 22.41 -16.08
C PHE A 79 1.75 23.71 -16.28
N THR A 80 1.42 24.09 -17.51
CA THR A 80 0.57 25.26 -17.81
C THR A 80 -0.92 24.90 -17.96
N PHE A 81 -1.27 23.62 -17.90
CA PHE A 81 -2.64 23.14 -18.03
C PHE A 81 -3.29 22.87 -16.68
N THR A 82 -4.61 22.90 -16.66
CA THR A 82 -5.38 22.29 -15.57
C THR A 82 -5.18 20.78 -15.60
N LEU A 83 -4.65 20.23 -14.51
CA LEU A 83 -4.30 18.82 -14.45
C LEU A 83 -5.56 17.96 -14.25
N PRO A 84 -5.72 16.82 -14.97
CA PRO A 84 -6.96 16.03 -14.99
C PRO A 84 -7.44 15.53 -13.62
N SER A 85 -6.50 15.23 -12.70
CA SER A 85 -6.83 14.72 -11.39
C SER A 85 -5.67 14.93 -10.41
N ARG A 86 -5.94 14.80 -9.10
CA ARG A 86 -4.89 14.85 -8.07
C ARG A 86 -3.86 13.70 -8.23
N PRO A 87 -4.25 12.42 -8.45
CA PRO A 87 -3.30 11.35 -8.75
C PRO A 87 -2.44 11.62 -9.99
N PHE A 88 -3.02 12.20 -11.04
CA PHE A 88 -2.28 12.62 -12.23
C PHE A 88 -1.22 13.66 -11.85
N ALA A 89 -1.62 14.71 -11.12
CA ALA A 89 -0.72 15.77 -10.68
C ALA A 89 0.44 15.26 -9.82
N ILE A 90 0.17 14.32 -8.90
CA ILE A 90 1.21 13.65 -8.11
C ILE A 90 2.22 12.98 -9.04
N ARG A 91 1.77 12.11 -9.96
CA ARG A 91 2.70 11.38 -10.84
C ARG A 91 3.49 12.30 -11.76
N LEU A 92 2.86 13.36 -12.27
CA LEU A 92 3.53 14.35 -13.11
C LEU A 92 4.63 15.07 -12.33
N HIS A 93 4.32 15.58 -11.13
CA HIS A 93 5.26 16.31 -10.28
C HIS A 93 6.28 15.44 -9.54
N SER A 94 6.07 14.12 -9.45
CA SER A 94 7.05 13.16 -8.92
C SER A 94 8.14 12.79 -9.92
N PHE A 95 7.97 13.09 -11.21
CA PHE A 95 8.96 12.78 -12.27
C PHE A 95 9.37 11.31 -12.40
N GLY A 96 8.66 10.37 -11.78
CA GLY A 96 8.96 8.93 -11.93
C GLY A 96 8.90 8.48 -13.40
N TRP A 97 8.15 9.18 -14.25
CA TRP A 97 8.07 8.93 -15.69
C TRP A 97 9.40 9.17 -16.43
N LEU A 98 10.37 9.91 -15.87
CA LEU A 98 11.68 10.12 -16.49
C LEU A 98 12.41 8.80 -16.79
N ARG A 99 12.13 7.73 -16.03
CA ARG A 99 12.70 6.40 -16.29
C ARG A 99 12.37 5.89 -17.69
N HIS A 100 11.18 6.22 -18.21
CA HIS A 100 10.74 5.79 -19.54
C HIS A 100 11.57 6.46 -20.64
N MET A 101 12.01 7.69 -20.43
CA MET A 101 12.85 8.44 -21.38
C MET A 101 14.22 7.79 -21.62
N ARG A 102 14.64 6.84 -20.75
CA ARG A 102 15.85 6.01 -20.95
C ARG A 102 15.67 4.92 -22.01
N ALA A 103 14.44 4.58 -22.38
CA ALA A 103 14.14 3.56 -23.40
C ALA A 103 14.79 3.92 -24.73
N ASN A 104 14.63 5.19 -25.11
CA ASN A 104 15.17 5.76 -26.33
C ASN A 104 16.38 6.61 -25.95
N LYS A 105 17.59 6.07 -26.11
CA LYS A 105 18.86 6.78 -25.87
C LYS A 105 19.16 7.82 -26.96
N THR A 106 18.15 8.60 -27.32
CA THR A 106 18.21 9.61 -28.38
C THR A 106 18.37 11.00 -27.79
N GLU A 107 19.06 11.88 -28.51
CA GLU A 107 19.20 13.27 -28.11
C GLU A 107 17.84 13.98 -28.00
N ARG A 108 16.89 13.64 -28.88
CA ARG A 108 15.50 14.13 -28.83
C ARG A 108 14.82 13.79 -27.50
N SER A 109 14.94 12.54 -27.03
CA SER A 109 14.37 12.11 -25.73
C SER A 109 14.89 12.95 -24.57
N SER A 110 16.21 13.11 -24.51
CA SER A 110 16.87 13.92 -23.48
C SER A 110 16.54 15.40 -23.58
N ALA A 111 16.41 15.96 -24.78
CA ALA A 111 16.00 17.35 -25.00
C ALA A 111 14.57 17.62 -24.51
N VAL A 112 13.62 16.73 -24.83
CA VAL A 112 12.22 16.84 -24.36
C VAL A 112 12.14 16.70 -22.84
N ALA A 113 12.82 15.70 -22.26
CA ALA A 113 12.88 15.53 -20.81
C ALA A 113 13.44 16.78 -20.11
N ARG A 114 14.51 17.37 -20.68
CA ARG A 114 15.13 18.61 -20.17
C ARG A 114 14.19 19.80 -20.29
N ALA A 115 13.49 19.96 -21.41
CA ALA A 115 12.53 21.04 -21.62
C ALA A 115 11.38 20.99 -20.59
N ILE A 116 10.84 19.79 -20.31
CA ILE A 116 9.80 19.59 -19.30
C ILE A 116 10.33 19.94 -17.90
N VAL A 117 11.54 19.48 -17.55
CA VAL A 117 12.18 19.83 -16.27
C VAL A 117 12.42 21.34 -16.16
N ASP A 118 12.92 21.99 -17.21
CA ASP A 118 13.17 23.44 -17.20
C ASP A 118 11.88 24.26 -17.05
N SER A 119 10.80 23.79 -17.68
CA SER A 119 9.49 24.40 -17.49
C SER A 119 9.01 24.26 -16.05
N TRP A 120 9.18 23.09 -15.43
CA TRP A 120 8.88 22.91 -14.01
C TRP A 120 9.72 23.82 -13.11
N LEU A 121 11.02 23.97 -13.41
CA LEU A 121 11.89 24.89 -12.69
C LEU A 121 11.38 26.33 -12.75
N SER A 122 10.95 26.76 -13.94
CA SER A 122 10.44 28.11 -14.18
C SER A 122 9.12 28.39 -13.43
N ILE A 123 8.21 27.41 -13.40
CA ILE A 123 6.87 27.59 -12.83
C ILE A 123 6.85 27.31 -11.31
N HIS A 124 7.50 26.23 -10.86
CA HIS A 124 7.30 25.67 -9.52
C HIS A 124 8.51 25.78 -8.59
N ALA A 125 9.76 25.83 -9.09
CA ALA A 125 10.90 25.94 -8.19
C ALA A 125 10.84 27.24 -7.38
N GLY A 126 10.26 28.29 -7.98
CA GLY A 126 9.88 29.58 -7.42
C GLY A 126 8.86 29.56 -6.28
N ARG A 127 7.93 28.60 -6.31
CA ARG A 127 6.63 28.68 -5.64
C ARG A 127 6.41 27.43 -4.81
N MET A 128 6.78 27.48 -3.53
CA MET A 128 6.69 26.35 -2.60
C MET A 128 5.27 26.05 -2.13
N GLU A 129 4.38 25.74 -3.06
CA GLU A 129 2.94 25.62 -2.82
C GLU A 129 2.34 24.46 -3.64
N GLY A 130 1.19 23.98 -3.19
CA GLY A 130 0.42 22.94 -3.86
C GLY A 130 1.08 21.56 -3.87
N ILE A 131 0.56 20.70 -4.77
CA ILE A 131 0.91 19.28 -4.89
C ILE A 131 2.40 19.09 -5.20
N ALA A 132 3.00 19.99 -6.00
CA ALA A 132 4.41 19.93 -6.38
C ALA A 132 5.37 19.92 -5.18
N TRP A 133 4.97 20.51 -4.04
CA TRP A 133 5.75 20.61 -2.80
C TRP A 133 5.16 19.81 -1.65
N GLU A 134 4.31 18.81 -1.94
CA GLU A 134 4.03 17.77 -0.95
C GLU A 134 5.31 16.97 -0.66
N THR A 135 5.44 16.48 0.57
CA THR A 135 6.66 15.83 1.05
C THR A 135 6.92 14.52 0.32
N ASP A 136 5.89 13.69 0.15
CA ASP A 136 6.00 12.46 -0.66
C ASP A 136 6.39 12.75 -2.12
N VAL A 137 5.71 13.71 -2.77
CA VAL A 137 5.96 14.09 -4.18
C VAL A 137 7.39 14.62 -4.35
N THR A 138 7.86 15.42 -3.40
CA THR A 138 9.23 15.96 -3.42
C THR A 138 10.27 14.87 -3.17
N ALA A 139 10.00 13.91 -2.28
CA ALA A 139 10.89 12.77 -2.04
C ALA A 139 11.02 11.90 -3.31
N GLN A 140 9.89 11.55 -3.94
CA GLN A 140 9.89 10.82 -5.21
C GLN A 140 10.62 11.60 -6.31
N ARG A 141 10.40 12.91 -6.42
CA ARG A 141 11.09 13.75 -7.41
C ARG A 141 12.59 13.82 -7.19
N VAL A 142 13.05 13.92 -5.94
CA VAL A 142 14.50 13.89 -5.62
C VAL A 142 15.10 12.56 -6.03
N ILE A 143 14.47 11.43 -5.71
CA ILE A 143 14.93 10.10 -6.15
C ILE A 143 14.97 10.04 -7.69
N ALA A 144 13.88 10.41 -8.36
CA ALA A 144 13.79 10.37 -9.83
C ALA A 144 14.84 11.29 -10.51
N TRP A 145 15.05 12.50 -10.01
CA TRP A 145 16.03 13.44 -10.56
C TRP A 145 17.46 12.98 -10.36
N LEU A 146 17.77 12.31 -9.24
CA LEU A 146 19.08 11.71 -9.02
C LEU A 146 19.31 10.50 -9.92
N SER A 147 18.35 9.57 -9.98
CA SER A 147 18.49 8.34 -10.78
C SER A 147 18.48 8.60 -12.29
N HIS A 148 17.71 9.58 -12.75
CA HIS A 148 17.54 9.87 -14.18
C HIS A 148 18.28 11.15 -14.62
N SER A 149 19.21 11.64 -13.80
CA SER A 149 20.09 12.75 -14.17
C SER A 149 20.87 12.53 -15.47
N PRO A 150 21.33 11.30 -15.84
CA PRO A 150 22.06 11.11 -17.08
C PRO A 150 21.24 11.46 -18.32
N VAL A 151 19.92 11.25 -18.30
CA VAL A 151 19.01 11.64 -19.40
C VAL A 151 18.77 13.15 -19.38
N VAL A 152 18.43 13.70 -18.22
CA VAL A 152 18.07 15.12 -18.09
C VAL A 152 19.26 16.04 -18.41
N LEU A 153 20.47 15.65 -18.00
CA LEU A 153 21.69 16.46 -18.10
C LEU A 153 22.54 16.18 -19.35
N GLN A 154 22.16 15.20 -20.18
CA GLN A 154 22.85 14.95 -21.46
C GLN A 154 22.84 16.23 -22.29
N ASN A 155 23.98 16.70 -22.80
CA ASN A 155 24.09 17.93 -23.61
C ASN A 155 23.43 19.19 -22.98
N ALA A 156 23.33 19.25 -21.65
CA ALA A 156 22.80 20.42 -20.95
C ALA A 156 23.79 21.59 -20.96
N ASP A 157 23.29 22.80 -21.19
CA ASP A 157 24.10 24.01 -21.03
C ASP A 157 24.38 24.31 -19.55
N ARG A 158 25.43 25.11 -19.30
CA ARG A 158 25.86 25.47 -17.94
C ARG A 158 24.76 26.20 -17.15
N GLY A 159 23.93 26.99 -17.82
CA GLY A 159 22.83 27.74 -17.22
C GLY A 159 21.74 26.80 -16.69
N PHE A 160 21.25 25.88 -17.52
CA PHE A 160 20.30 24.85 -17.10
C PHE A 160 20.87 24.00 -15.98
N TYR A 161 22.11 23.51 -16.12
CA TYR A 161 22.77 22.70 -15.10
C TYR A 161 22.75 23.37 -13.72
N ARG A 162 23.13 24.65 -13.66
CA ARG A 162 23.13 25.44 -12.42
C ARG A 162 21.73 25.60 -11.82
N ARG A 163 20.70 25.85 -12.66
CA ARG A 163 19.30 25.94 -12.19
C ARG A 163 18.80 24.60 -11.65
N PHE A 164 19.09 23.50 -12.33
CA PHE A 164 18.77 22.14 -11.92
C PHE A 164 19.40 21.81 -10.57
N MET A 165 20.71 21.99 -10.43
CA MET A 165 21.44 21.71 -9.18
C MET A 165 20.97 22.58 -8.02
N LYS A 166 20.68 23.87 -8.26
CA LYS A 166 20.13 24.78 -7.25
C LYS A 166 18.77 24.30 -6.75
N SER A 167 17.89 23.87 -7.66
CA SER A 167 16.57 23.35 -7.31
C SER A 167 16.66 22.03 -6.56
N LEU A 168 17.49 21.10 -7.02
CA LEU A 168 17.70 19.81 -6.35
C LEU A 168 18.23 20.00 -4.91
N ALA A 169 19.24 20.85 -4.72
CA ALA A 169 19.76 21.19 -3.40
C ALA A 169 18.69 21.84 -2.50
N PHE A 170 17.83 22.69 -3.08
CA PHE A 170 16.70 23.28 -2.36
C PHE A 170 15.70 22.21 -1.93
N GLN A 171 15.34 21.28 -2.79
CA GLN A 171 14.40 20.20 -2.48
C GLN A 171 14.93 19.28 -1.38
N VAL A 172 16.22 18.96 -1.39
CA VAL A 172 16.87 18.21 -0.29
C VAL A 172 16.78 18.98 1.03
N ARG A 173 17.05 20.30 1.02
CA ARG A 173 16.88 21.15 2.22
C ARG A 173 15.42 21.20 2.68
N PHE A 174 14.48 21.27 1.75
CA PHE A 174 13.04 21.23 2.03
C PHE A 174 12.67 19.94 2.75
N LEU A 175 13.07 18.77 2.22
CA LEU A 175 12.80 17.47 2.84
C LEU A 175 13.41 17.36 4.23
N HIS A 176 14.66 17.79 4.41
CA HIS A 176 15.30 17.84 5.73
C HIS A 176 14.48 18.67 6.73
N ARG A 177 13.95 19.82 6.31
CA ARG A 177 13.18 20.72 7.18
C ARG A 177 11.78 20.20 7.45
N MET A 178 11.18 19.47 6.51
CA MET A 178 9.83 18.96 6.61
C MET A 178 9.72 17.61 7.31
N ALA A 179 10.78 16.81 7.36
CA ALA A 179 10.77 15.46 7.94
C ALA A 179 10.10 15.36 9.33
N PRO A 180 10.32 16.29 10.29
CA PRO A 180 9.67 16.22 11.60
C PRO A 180 8.15 16.42 11.58
N PHE A 181 7.59 16.94 10.47
CA PHE A 181 6.17 17.24 10.30
C PHE A 181 5.47 16.31 9.32
N THR A 182 6.22 15.41 8.70
CA THR A 182 5.69 14.34 7.84
C THR A 182 5.05 13.29 8.74
N LEU A 183 3.84 12.86 8.36
CA LEU A 183 3.21 11.72 9.02
C LEU A 183 4.09 10.50 8.75
N GLY A 184 4.46 9.74 9.79
CA GLY A 184 5.24 8.51 9.65
C GLY A 184 4.61 7.49 8.69
N GLY A 185 5.21 6.32 8.55
CA GLY A 185 4.81 5.36 7.50
C GLY A 185 5.69 5.52 6.25
N LEU A 186 5.21 4.94 5.14
CA LEU A 186 5.93 4.90 3.87
C LEU A 186 6.40 6.28 3.38
N GLU A 187 5.60 7.34 3.57
CA GLU A 187 5.98 8.70 3.16
C GLU A 187 7.25 9.18 3.86
N LEU A 188 7.33 9.05 5.20
CA LEU A 188 8.50 9.44 5.96
C LEU A 188 9.70 8.54 5.62
N PHE A 189 9.46 7.23 5.47
CA PHE A 189 10.51 6.28 5.11
C PHE A 189 11.12 6.66 3.75
N ARG A 190 10.29 6.86 2.72
CA ARG A 190 10.72 7.30 1.39
C ARG A 190 11.44 8.64 1.43
N LEU A 191 10.98 9.59 2.25
CA LEU A 191 11.67 10.85 2.48
C LEU A 191 13.09 10.61 3.03
N ARG A 192 13.27 9.70 4.00
CA ARG A 192 14.61 9.37 4.52
C ARG A 192 15.47 8.67 3.48
N ILE A 193 14.90 7.79 2.66
CA ILE A 193 15.61 7.18 1.53
C ILE A 193 16.09 8.26 0.55
N ALA A 194 15.23 9.21 0.18
CA ALA A 194 15.60 10.32 -0.71
C ALA A 194 16.75 11.18 -0.14
N LEU A 195 16.74 11.45 1.16
CA LEU A 195 17.83 12.17 1.84
C LEU A 195 19.13 11.36 1.91
N ALA A 196 19.06 10.05 2.18
CA ALA A 196 20.21 9.16 2.16
C ALA A 196 20.81 9.07 0.75
N MET A 197 19.97 8.89 -0.27
CA MET A 197 20.35 8.86 -1.68
C MET A 197 20.99 10.18 -2.11
N ALA A 198 20.43 11.33 -1.74
CA ALA A 198 21.03 12.64 -2.01
C ALA A 198 22.39 12.81 -1.32
N SER A 199 22.57 12.25 -0.12
CA SER A 199 23.83 12.38 0.64
C SER A 199 25.01 11.61 0.03
N VAL A 200 24.75 10.57 -0.76
CA VAL A 200 25.76 9.80 -1.51
C VAL A 200 25.90 10.27 -2.95
N ALA A 201 24.82 10.71 -3.58
CA ALA A 201 24.81 11.13 -4.98
C ALA A 201 25.31 12.57 -5.20
N MET A 202 25.36 13.38 -4.15
CA MET A 202 25.80 14.78 -4.21
C MET A 202 27.00 15.01 -3.27
N PRO A 203 27.89 15.99 -3.57
CA PRO A 203 28.96 16.39 -2.66
C PRO A 203 28.41 16.77 -1.28
N ALA A 204 28.75 15.95 -0.28
CA ALA A 204 28.31 16.10 1.09
C ALA A 204 29.48 15.91 2.06
N ARG A 205 29.38 16.56 3.23
CA ARG A 205 30.31 16.31 4.34
C ARG A 205 30.04 14.92 4.92
N ALA A 206 31.07 14.24 5.43
CA ALA A 206 30.93 12.95 6.10
C ALA A 206 29.88 12.98 7.24
N SER A 207 29.78 14.10 7.97
CA SER A 207 28.75 14.30 9.01
C SER A 207 27.32 14.32 8.46
N THR A 208 27.10 14.72 7.21
CA THR A 208 25.78 14.70 6.56
C THR A 208 25.42 13.28 6.13
N LEU A 209 26.37 12.56 5.54
CA LEU A 209 26.22 11.15 5.20
C LEU A 209 25.86 10.32 6.44
N LYS A 210 26.64 10.43 7.52
CA LYS A 210 26.38 9.75 8.80
C LYS A 210 25.01 10.06 9.38
N ARG A 211 24.58 11.33 9.38
CA ARG A 211 23.26 11.72 9.88
C ARG A 211 22.11 11.19 9.02
N ALA A 212 22.29 11.12 7.71
CA ALA A 212 21.29 10.55 6.80
C ALA A 212 21.15 9.04 7.03
N ALA A 213 22.27 8.32 7.16
CA ALA A 213 22.31 6.90 7.52
C ALA A 213 21.60 6.63 8.86
N GLN A 214 21.96 7.36 9.93
CA GLN A 214 21.32 7.23 11.23
C GLN A 214 19.82 7.56 11.21
N ALA A 215 19.40 8.52 10.38
CA ALA A 215 17.98 8.84 10.25
C ALA A 215 17.21 7.73 9.52
N LEU A 216 17.84 7.05 8.56
CA LEU A 216 17.28 5.89 7.88
C LEU A 216 17.20 4.67 8.81
N ASP A 217 18.23 4.44 9.64
CA ASP A 217 18.24 3.36 10.64
C ASP A 217 17.05 3.47 11.60
N ARG A 218 16.69 4.69 12.02
CA ARG A 218 15.50 4.92 12.86
C ARG A 218 14.19 4.56 12.17
N GLU A 219 14.09 4.68 10.86
CA GLU A 219 12.88 4.25 10.14
C GLU A 219 12.83 2.73 10.04
N PHE A 220 13.96 2.05 9.87
CA PHE A 220 14.00 0.58 9.98
C PHE A 220 13.53 0.11 11.37
N ASP A 221 14.07 0.71 12.43
CA ASP A 221 13.72 0.33 13.80
C ASP A 221 12.26 0.63 14.16
N SER A 222 11.68 1.70 13.61
CA SER A 222 10.30 2.12 13.94
C SER A 222 9.22 1.57 13.01
N GLN A 223 9.58 1.14 11.79
CA GLN A 223 8.60 0.80 10.76
C GLN A 223 8.71 -0.62 10.21
N ILE A 224 9.87 -1.29 10.32
CA ILE A 224 10.05 -2.70 9.92
C ILE A 224 10.06 -3.59 11.15
N LEU A 225 8.98 -4.34 11.31
CA LEU A 225 8.73 -5.20 12.45
C LEU A 225 9.73 -6.39 12.48
N PRO A 226 9.88 -7.08 13.63
CA PRO A 226 10.81 -8.20 13.72
C PRO A 226 10.55 -9.31 12.70
N ASP A 227 9.29 -9.52 12.31
CA ASP A 227 8.89 -10.47 11.26
C ASP A 227 9.00 -9.92 9.82
N GLY A 228 9.55 -8.71 9.66
CA GLY A 228 9.82 -8.09 8.38
C GLY A 228 8.67 -7.33 7.75
N GLY A 229 7.45 -7.47 8.27
CA GLY A 229 6.33 -6.69 7.77
C GLY A 229 6.41 -5.23 8.23
N HIS A 230 5.71 -4.37 7.48
CA HIS A 230 5.69 -2.94 7.76
C HIS A 230 4.57 -2.60 8.77
N VAL A 231 4.79 -1.62 9.64
CA VAL A 231 3.80 -1.18 10.67
C VAL A 231 2.44 -0.73 10.12
N SER A 232 2.35 -0.35 8.85
CA SER A 232 1.07 -0.05 8.19
C SER A 232 0.22 -1.29 7.91
N ARG A 233 0.82 -2.48 8.05
CA ARG A 233 0.24 -3.78 7.75
C ARG A 233 -0.18 -3.94 6.29
N ASN A 234 0.33 -3.08 5.41
CA ASN A 234 0.06 -3.12 3.97
C ASN A 234 1.15 -3.95 3.26
N PRO A 235 0.81 -5.11 2.66
CA PRO A 235 1.77 -5.98 1.99
C PRO A 235 2.64 -5.30 0.92
N ARG A 236 2.06 -4.32 0.20
CA ARG A 236 2.74 -3.63 -0.91
C ARG A 236 3.85 -2.69 -0.44
N VAL A 237 3.83 -2.25 0.82
CA VAL A 237 4.84 -1.30 1.34
C VAL A 237 6.24 -1.92 1.32
N GLY A 238 6.37 -3.21 1.63
CA GLY A 238 7.67 -3.90 1.56
C GLY A 238 8.28 -3.85 0.15
N LEU A 239 7.47 -4.11 -0.88
CA LEU A 239 7.87 -4.00 -2.28
C LEU A 239 8.31 -2.57 -2.65
N GLU A 240 7.50 -1.56 -2.30
CA GLU A 240 7.81 -0.16 -2.58
C GLU A 240 9.14 0.29 -1.93
N LEU A 241 9.41 -0.19 -0.71
CA LEU A 241 10.68 0.09 -0.03
C LEU A 241 11.85 -0.61 -0.72
N LEU A 242 11.72 -1.89 -1.08
CA LEU A 242 12.80 -2.63 -1.76
C LEU A 242 13.18 -1.99 -3.11
N LEU A 243 12.21 -1.48 -3.87
CA LEU A 243 12.46 -0.77 -5.13
C LEU A 243 13.38 0.45 -4.98
N ASP A 244 13.37 1.11 -3.82
CA ASP A 244 14.23 2.28 -3.55
C ASP A 244 15.48 1.93 -2.72
N LEU A 245 15.38 0.96 -1.80
CA LEU A 245 16.46 0.54 -0.90
C LEU A 245 17.55 -0.25 -1.60
N LEU A 246 17.21 -1.12 -2.55
CA LEU A 246 18.20 -1.92 -3.28
C LEU A 246 19.14 -1.05 -4.14
N PRO A 247 18.65 -0.08 -4.94
CA PRO A 247 19.52 0.91 -5.59
C PRO A 247 20.36 1.71 -4.61
N LEU A 248 19.79 2.10 -3.46
CA LEU A 248 20.52 2.84 -2.44
C LEU A 248 21.69 2.00 -1.91
N ARG A 249 21.44 0.73 -1.54
CA ARG A 249 22.48 -0.23 -1.11
C ARG A 249 23.59 -0.32 -2.15
N GLN A 250 23.23 -0.54 -3.42
CA GLN A 250 24.23 -0.64 -4.50
C GLN A 250 25.04 0.65 -4.64
N THR A 251 24.42 1.82 -4.47
CA THR A 251 25.09 3.11 -4.58
C THR A 251 26.12 3.31 -3.46
N TYR A 252 25.80 2.94 -2.23
CA TYR A 252 26.77 2.95 -1.12
C TYR A 252 27.98 2.05 -1.42
N VAL A 253 27.72 0.80 -1.83
CA VAL A 253 28.77 -0.18 -2.15
C VAL A 253 29.67 0.31 -3.28
N ASN A 254 29.08 0.79 -4.39
CA ASN A 254 29.84 1.26 -5.55
C ASN A 254 30.75 2.46 -5.24
N LEU A 255 30.37 3.31 -4.28
CA LEU A 255 31.15 4.47 -3.86
C LEU A 255 32.12 4.16 -2.70
N GLY A 256 32.14 2.93 -2.18
CA GLY A 256 32.98 2.54 -1.05
C GLY A 256 32.60 3.26 0.26
N HIS A 257 31.33 3.61 0.44
CA HIS A 257 30.83 4.20 1.67
C HIS A 257 30.32 3.14 2.65
N ASP A 258 30.49 3.38 3.95
CA ASP A 258 29.88 2.57 5.00
C ASP A 258 28.35 2.57 4.84
N LEU A 259 27.75 1.39 4.95
CA LEU A 259 26.30 1.21 4.88
C LEU A 259 25.64 1.66 6.20
N PRO A 260 24.40 2.19 6.16
CA PRO A 260 23.58 2.32 7.35
C PRO A 260 23.47 0.97 8.07
N GLN A 261 23.56 0.98 9.40
CA GLN A 261 23.73 -0.25 10.19
C GLN A 261 22.57 -1.22 10.01
N LYS A 262 21.36 -0.71 9.82
CA LYS A 262 20.13 -1.51 9.70
C LYS A 262 19.80 -1.86 8.25
N LEU A 263 20.50 -1.30 7.26
CA LEU A 263 20.09 -1.42 5.85
C LEU A 263 20.03 -2.87 5.35
N ILE A 264 21.11 -3.63 5.52
CA ILE A 264 21.17 -5.04 5.06
C ILE A 264 20.15 -5.89 5.83
N SER A 265 20.25 -5.92 7.16
CA SER A 265 19.32 -6.69 8.00
C SER A 265 17.85 -6.30 7.85
N GLY A 266 17.57 -5.04 7.49
CA GLY A 266 16.22 -4.56 7.20
C GLY A 266 15.70 -5.09 5.87
N ILE A 267 16.51 -5.02 4.82
CA ILE A 267 16.19 -5.61 3.50
C ILE A 267 15.96 -7.12 3.64
N ASP A 268 16.84 -7.83 4.32
CA ASP A 268 16.77 -9.30 4.47
C ASP A 268 15.53 -9.75 5.24
N ARG A 269 15.04 -8.94 6.19
CA ARG A 269 13.76 -9.20 6.89
C ARG A 269 12.54 -8.97 6.00
N ILE A 270 12.56 -7.99 5.10
CA ILE A 270 11.40 -7.67 4.24
C ILE A 270 11.08 -8.83 3.28
N TYR A 271 12.09 -9.55 2.77
CA TYR A 271 11.90 -10.64 1.80
C TYR A 271 11.00 -11.78 2.31
N PRO A 272 11.24 -12.40 3.47
CA PRO A 272 10.33 -13.37 4.06
C PRO A 272 8.89 -12.87 4.22
N ALA A 273 8.69 -11.62 4.66
CA ALA A 273 7.37 -11.03 4.76
C ALA A 273 6.70 -10.87 3.38
N LEU A 274 7.46 -10.50 2.35
CA LEU A 274 6.95 -10.43 0.98
C LEU A 274 6.52 -11.81 0.46
N ARG A 275 7.29 -12.87 0.75
CA ARG A 275 6.92 -14.25 0.42
C ARG A 275 5.68 -14.71 1.19
N PHE A 276 5.53 -14.31 2.46
CA PHE A 276 4.34 -14.59 3.26
C PHE A 276 3.07 -14.03 2.62
N PHE A 277 3.10 -12.80 2.10
CA PHE A 277 1.93 -12.16 1.49
C PHE A 277 1.67 -12.58 0.04
N ARG A 278 2.59 -13.33 -0.57
CA ARG A 278 2.46 -13.78 -1.95
C ARG A 278 1.49 -14.96 -2.04
N HIS A 279 0.46 -14.81 -2.87
CA HIS A 279 -0.43 -15.88 -3.29
C HIS A 279 0.23 -16.79 -4.33
N GLN A 280 -0.43 -17.91 -4.65
CA GLN A 280 0.13 -18.90 -5.58
C GLN A 280 0.21 -18.42 -7.03
N ASP A 281 -0.68 -17.49 -7.42
CA ASP A 281 -0.64 -16.79 -8.71
C ASP A 281 0.56 -15.84 -8.86
N GLY A 282 1.18 -15.49 -7.75
CA GLY A 282 2.36 -14.65 -7.69
C GLY A 282 2.11 -13.23 -7.19
N ASP A 283 0.86 -12.83 -7.04
CA ASP A 283 0.49 -11.50 -6.58
C ASP A 283 0.53 -11.39 -5.05
N LEU A 284 0.60 -10.16 -4.56
CA LEU A 284 0.51 -9.87 -3.13
C LEU A 284 -0.95 -9.74 -2.69
N ALA A 285 -1.23 -10.20 -1.47
CA ALA A 285 -2.53 -10.04 -0.84
C ALA A 285 -2.96 -8.57 -0.67
N LEU A 286 -4.26 -8.32 -0.68
CA LEU A 286 -4.89 -7.00 -0.80
C LEU A 286 -5.33 -6.39 0.55
N PHE A 287 -4.55 -6.61 1.60
CA PHE A 287 -4.84 -6.09 2.94
C PHE A 287 -4.44 -4.62 3.15
N ASN A 288 -5.22 -3.91 3.96
CA ASN A 288 -4.84 -2.64 4.61
C ASN A 288 -4.26 -1.57 3.66
N GLY A 289 -4.95 -1.34 2.55
CA GLY A 289 -4.59 -0.33 1.55
C GLY A 289 -3.72 -0.86 0.41
N ALA A 290 -3.47 -2.17 0.36
CA ALA A 290 -2.79 -2.78 -0.78
C ALA A 290 -3.66 -2.72 -2.04
N THR A 291 -2.99 -2.71 -3.18
CA THR A 291 -3.55 -2.64 -4.53
C THR A 291 -2.82 -3.63 -5.41
N SER A 292 -3.28 -3.89 -6.65
CA SER A 292 -2.61 -4.82 -7.57
C SER A 292 -1.11 -4.54 -7.67
N THR A 293 -0.34 -5.61 -7.73
CA THR A 293 1.11 -5.57 -7.91
C THR A 293 1.45 -5.84 -9.36
N LEU A 294 2.29 -5.00 -9.97
CA LEU A 294 2.75 -5.30 -11.31
C LEU A 294 3.79 -6.41 -11.21
N ALA A 295 3.59 -7.51 -11.94
CA ALA A 295 4.47 -8.67 -11.88
C ALA A 295 5.95 -8.32 -12.13
N ASN A 296 6.22 -7.37 -13.04
CA ASN A 296 7.55 -6.88 -13.34
C ASN A 296 8.22 -6.16 -12.14
N GLU A 297 7.48 -5.37 -11.35
CA GLU A 297 7.98 -4.72 -10.14
C GLU A 297 8.40 -5.78 -9.12
N LEU A 298 7.55 -6.78 -8.86
CA LEU A 298 7.84 -7.84 -7.91
C LEU A 298 9.03 -8.70 -8.34
N MET A 299 9.08 -9.11 -9.61
CA MET A 299 10.22 -9.88 -10.14
C MET A 299 11.53 -9.09 -10.11
N SER A 300 11.48 -7.76 -10.30
CA SER A 300 12.67 -6.91 -10.26
C SER A 300 13.35 -6.87 -8.89
N VAL A 301 12.60 -7.08 -7.81
CA VAL A 301 13.15 -7.14 -6.43
C VAL A 301 13.45 -8.57 -5.99
N LEU A 302 12.63 -9.55 -6.38
CA LEU A 302 12.79 -10.96 -6.00
C LEU A 302 14.04 -11.59 -6.59
N ARG A 303 14.57 -11.10 -7.72
CA ARG A 303 15.85 -11.58 -8.27
C ARG A 303 17.06 -11.32 -7.34
N TYR A 304 16.91 -10.45 -6.35
CA TYR A 304 17.92 -10.15 -5.33
C TYR A 304 17.65 -10.87 -4.00
N ASP A 305 16.61 -11.70 -3.93
CA ASP A 305 16.31 -12.53 -2.78
C ASP A 305 17.18 -13.79 -2.82
N GLU A 306 18.22 -13.82 -1.98
CA GLU A 306 19.15 -14.94 -1.90
C GLU A 306 18.65 -16.06 -0.97
N THR A 307 17.56 -15.83 -0.22
CA THR A 307 17.19 -16.69 0.91
C THR A 307 16.33 -17.89 0.53
N ALA A 308 15.59 -17.83 -0.59
CA ALA A 308 14.74 -18.89 -1.17
C ALA A 308 13.87 -19.71 -0.19
N GLY A 309 13.63 -19.20 1.03
CA GLY A 309 13.04 -19.97 2.13
C GLY A 309 11.52 -20.08 2.01
N GLN A 310 10.97 -21.14 2.61
CA GLN A 310 9.53 -21.33 2.71
C GLN A 310 8.85 -20.16 3.44
N PRO A 311 7.64 -19.73 3.01
CA PRO A 311 6.89 -18.71 3.72
C PRO A 311 6.59 -19.12 5.16
N PHE A 312 6.63 -18.16 6.08
CA PHE A 312 6.23 -18.42 7.46
C PHE A 312 4.76 -18.80 7.54
N LYS A 313 4.41 -19.61 8.53
CA LYS A 313 3.00 -19.90 8.83
C LYS A 313 2.28 -18.74 9.53
N ALA A 314 3.02 -17.80 10.13
CA ALA A 314 2.47 -16.62 10.80
C ALA A 314 3.47 -15.45 10.78
N LEU A 315 2.94 -14.22 10.81
CA LEU A 315 3.68 -13.00 11.08
C LEU A 315 3.17 -12.41 12.42
N PRO A 316 3.77 -12.77 13.58
CA PRO A 316 3.20 -12.45 14.89
C PRO A 316 3.24 -10.95 15.23
N HIS A 317 4.14 -10.17 14.65
CA HIS A 317 4.24 -8.73 14.91
C HIS A 317 3.38 -7.92 13.95
N SER A 318 3.35 -8.33 12.67
CA SER A 318 2.51 -7.75 11.62
C SER A 318 1.06 -8.20 11.73
N ARG A 319 0.81 -9.26 12.51
CA ARG A 319 -0.48 -9.86 12.87
C ARG A 319 -1.23 -10.44 11.66
N TYR A 320 -0.61 -11.44 11.05
CA TYR A 320 -1.23 -12.24 9.99
C TYR A 320 -0.99 -13.74 10.23
N GLN A 321 -1.95 -14.56 9.78
CA GLN A 321 -1.85 -16.02 9.78
C GLN A 321 -1.87 -16.52 8.33
N ARG A 322 -1.15 -17.61 8.07
CA ARG A 322 -1.11 -18.27 6.76
C ARG A 322 -1.31 -19.77 6.93
N LEU A 323 -2.37 -20.28 6.31
CA LEU A 323 -2.61 -21.70 6.11
C LEU A 323 -2.11 -22.07 4.71
N SER A 324 -1.48 -23.23 4.57
CA SER A 324 -0.98 -23.71 3.28
C SER A 324 -1.05 -25.23 3.25
N GLY A 325 -1.64 -25.77 2.19
CA GLY A 325 -1.83 -27.21 1.98
C GLY A 325 -1.97 -27.49 0.49
N GLY A 326 -1.22 -28.46 -0.03
CA GLY A 326 -1.15 -28.72 -1.48
C GLY A 326 -0.87 -27.44 -2.29
N LYS A 327 -1.80 -27.10 -3.19
CA LYS A 327 -1.76 -25.88 -4.03
C LYS A 327 -2.54 -24.70 -3.44
N THR A 328 -3.08 -24.83 -2.24
CA THR A 328 -4.01 -23.86 -1.64
C THR A 328 -3.34 -23.07 -0.54
N VAL A 329 -3.57 -21.77 -0.55
CA VAL A 329 -3.04 -20.80 0.42
C VAL A 329 -4.18 -19.93 0.91
N ILE A 330 -4.28 -19.78 2.23
CA ILE A 330 -5.16 -18.83 2.89
C ILE A 330 -4.30 -17.88 3.71
N ILE A 331 -4.56 -16.58 3.58
CA ILE A 331 -3.91 -15.55 4.39
C ILE A 331 -5.02 -14.79 5.12
N ALA A 332 -4.89 -14.60 6.43
CA ALA A 332 -5.90 -13.94 7.26
C ALA A 332 -5.34 -12.75 8.05
N ASP A 333 -6.08 -11.64 8.05
CA ASP A 333 -5.83 -10.46 8.88
C ASP A 333 -6.22 -10.76 10.33
N THR A 334 -5.24 -10.68 11.23
CA THR A 334 -5.42 -10.96 12.66
C THR A 334 -4.95 -9.83 13.56
N GLY A 335 -4.88 -8.60 13.02
CA GLY A 335 -4.27 -7.47 13.70
C GLY A 335 -5.21 -6.32 13.97
N THR A 336 -4.96 -5.63 15.08
CA THR A 336 -5.64 -4.38 15.38
C THR A 336 -5.13 -3.29 14.44
N PRO A 337 -5.95 -2.28 14.09
CA PRO A 337 -5.46 -1.11 13.37
C PRO A 337 -4.24 -0.47 14.09
N PRO A 338 -3.16 -0.15 13.35
CA PRO A 338 -1.95 0.43 13.94
C PRO A 338 -2.22 1.86 14.46
N SER A 339 -1.30 2.38 15.26
CA SER A 339 -1.44 3.72 15.82
C SER A 339 -0.91 4.83 14.88
N GLY A 340 -1.14 6.09 15.25
CA GLY A 340 -0.52 7.24 14.59
C GLY A 340 -1.04 7.51 13.17
N GLY A 341 -0.12 7.79 12.24
CA GLY A 341 -0.44 8.18 10.86
C GLY A 341 -1.12 7.08 10.05
N ALA A 342 -0.82 5.81 10.35
CA ALA A 342 -1.35 4.65 9.64
C ALA A 342 -2.87 4.46 9.82
N LEU A 343 -3.49 5.07 10.84
CA LEU A 343 -4.95 5.12 11.00
C LEU A 343 -5.68 5.78 9.81
N ARG A 344 -4.95 6.50 8.94
CA ARG A 344 -5.48 7.16 7.74
C ARG A 344 -5.55 6.25 6.52
N THR A 345 -4.82 5.14 6.54
CA THR A 345 -4.67 4.25 5.38
C THR A 345 -5.09 2.83 5.69
N VAL A 346 -5.08 2.41 6.96
CA VAL A 346 -5.59 1.10 7.39
C VAL A 346 -7.11 1.00 7.17
N HIS A 347 -7.57 -0.24 6.98
CA HIS A 347 -8.95 -0.60 6.69
C HIS A 347 -9.64 -1.19 7.94
N ALA A 348 -10.97 -1.35 7.88
CA ALA A 348 -11.80 -2.01 8.88
C ALA A 348 -12.08 -3.49 8.51
N GLY A 349 -11.09 -4.19 7.94
CA GLY A 349 -11.19 -5.57 7.48
C GLY A 349 -10.75 -6.62 8.50
N SER A 350 -11.00 -6.41 9.80
CA SER A 350 -10.58 -7.38 10.82
C SER A 350 -11.17 -8.77 10.56
N LEU A 351 -10.35 -9.80 10.73
CA LEU A 351 -10.65 -11.21 10.44
C LEU A 351 -10.95 -11.53 8.96
N SER A 352 -10.68 -10.60 8.04
CA SER A 352 -10.81 -10.91 6.62
C SER A 352 -9.71 -11.87 6.17
N PHE A 353 -10.00 -12.64 5.14
CA PHE A 353 -9.02 -13.56 4.54
C PHE A 353 -9.04 -13.48 3.02
N GLU A 354 -7.98 -14.00 2.41
CA GLU A 354 -7.87 -14.24 0.98
C GLU A 354 -7.47 -15.70 0.76
N MET A 355 -7.98 -16.31 -0.30
CA MET A 355 -7.70 -17.69 -0.69
C MET A 355 -7.27 -17.75 -2.16
N SER A 356 -6.15 -18.42 -2.41
CA SER A 356 -5.72 -18.82 -3.75
C SER A 356 -5.54 -20.32 -3.84
N SER A 357 -5.80 -20.88 -5.01
CA SER A 357 -5.48 -22.26 -5.35
C SER A 357 -4.91 -22.33 -6.77
N GLY A 358 -3.86 -23.13 -6.95
CA GLY A 358 -3.21 -23.25 -8.25
C GLY A 358 -2.67 -21.91 -8.74
N ARG A 359 -3.09 -21.46 -9.92
CA ARG A 359 -2.65 -20.17 -10.50
C ARG A 359 -3.64 -19.03 -10.28
N HIS A 360 -4.63 -19.23 -9.42
CA HIS A 360 -5.78 -18.33 -9.33
C HIS A 360 -6.10 -17.96 -7.87
N ARG A 361 -6.46 -16.69 -7.66
CA ARG A 361 -7.11 -16.23 -6.43
C ARG A 361 -8.61 -16.44 -6.59
N PHE A 362 -9.22 -17.10 -5.61
CA PHE A 362 -10.66 -17.37 -5.60
C PHE A 362 -11.37 -16.32 -4.75
N ILE A 363 -11.07 -16.30 -3.45
CA ILE A 363 -11.60 -15.31 -2.51
C ILE A 363 -10.53 -14.26 -2.27
N VAL A 364 -10.91 -12.99 -2.40
CA VAL A 364 -10.02 -11.83 -2.22
C VAL A 364 -10.62 -10.84 -1.24
N ASN A 365 -9.90 -9.76 -0.93
CA ASN A 365 -10.53 -8.51 -0.52
C ASN A 365 -10.66 -7.62 -1.76
N SER A 366 -11.59 -6.66 -1.75
CA SER A 366 -11.73 -5.72 -2.88
C SER A 366 -10.47 -4.87 -3.11
N GLY A 367 -9.61 -4.77 -2.10
CA GLY A 367 -8.36 -4.02 -2.10
C GLY A 367 -8.57 -2.51 -2.18
N SER A 368 -7.50 -1.76 -2.47
CA SER A 368 -7.53 -0.29 -2.52
C SER A 368 -7.26 0.23 -3.93
N PRO A 369 -7.99 1.25 -4.39
CA PRO A 369 -7.78 1.75 -5.74
C PRO A 369 -6.54 2.64 -5.83
N LYS A 370 -5.68 2.36 -6.81
CA LYS A 370 -4.38 3.03 -6.97
C LYS A 370 -4.47 4.51 -7.36
N PHE A 371 -5.44 4.87 -8.21
CA PHE A 371 -5.57 6.22 -8.79
C PHE A 371 -6.97 6.83 -8.70
N ALA A 372 -7.81 6.32 -7.81
CA ALA A 372 -9.19 6.80 -7.69
C ALA A 372 -9.32 8.04 -6.79
N GLY A 373 -10.49 8.67 -6.87
CA GLY A 373 -10.88 9.75 -5.98
C GLY A 373 -10.98 9.30 -4.53
N HIS A 374 -10.87 10.25 -3.60
CA HIS A 374 -10.83 9.99 -2.16
C HIS A 374 -12.06 9.20 -1.66
N ARG A 375 -13.25 9.44 -2.25
CA ARG A 375 -14.48 8.69 -1.94
C ARG A 375 -14.32 7.17 -2.12
N TYR A 376 -13.75 6.72 -3.24
CA TYR A 376 -13.52 5.29 -3.48
C TYR A 376 -12.50 4.70 -2.51
N VAL A 377 -11.45 5.47 -2.17
CA VAL A 377 -10.49 5.06 -1.14
C VAL A 377 -11.18 4.92 0.22
N GLN A 378 -12.17 5.74 0.55
CA GLN A 378 -12.94 5.57 1.79
C GLN A 378 -13.85 4.33 1.75
N MET A 379 -14.53 4.08 0.63
CA MET A 379 -15.38 2.90 0.47
C MET A 379 -14.58 1.61 0.63
N ALA A 380 -13.43 1.53 -0.04
CA ALA A 380 -12.49 0.40 0.04
C ALA A 380 -12.00 0.10 1.45
N ARG A 381 -12.07 1.07 2.38
CA ARG A 381 -11.61 0.90 3.77
C ARG A 381 -12.67 0.30 4.69
N THR A 382 -13.93 0.26 4.27
CA THR A 382 -15.04 -0.24 5.11
C THR A 382 -15.03 -1.76 5.20
N THR A 383 -15.64 -2.33 6.25
CA THR A 383 -15.76 -3.79 6.42
C THR A 383 -16.49 -4.45 5.26
N ALA A 384 -17.39 -3.72 4.59
CA ALA A 384 -18.14 -4.19 3.44
C ALA A 384 -17.29 -4.51 2.19
N ALA A 385 -16.02 -4.08 2.15
CA ALA A 385 -15.08 -4.34 1.05
C ALA A 385 -14.06 -5.45 1.38
N HIS A 386 -14.39 -6.28 2.38
CA HIS A 386 -13.53 -7.31 2.93
C HIS A 386 -14.29 -8.62 3.14
N SER A 387 -13.62 -9.73 2.88
CA SER A 387 -14.20 -11.07 3.01
C SER A 387 -14.33 -11.47 4.49
N THR A 388 -15.31 -10.90 5.17
CA THR A 388 -15.58 -10.98 6.62
C THR A 388 -17.06 -10.68 6.91
N VAL A 389 -17.44 -10.65 8.19
CA VAL A 389 -18.82 -10.40 8.63
C VAL A 389 -19.05 -8.92 8.94
N ILE A 390 -20.14 -8.38 8.40
CA ILE A 390 -20.70 -7.07 8.76
C ILE A 390 -21.95 -7.26 9.64
N LEU A 391 -22.19 -6.33 10.58
CA LEU A 391 -23.37 -6.35 11.46
C LEU A 391 -24.11 -5.02 11.35
N ASN A 392 -25.41 -5.04 11.02
CA ASN A 392 -26.27 -3.87 10.81
C ASN A 392 -25.58 -2.76 9.99
N ASP A 393 -25.02 -3.14 8.83
CA ASP A 393 -24.27 -2.27 7.90
C ASP A 393 -23.17 -1.40 8.56
N THR A 394 -22.66 -1.85 9.70
CA THR A 394 -21.68 -1.11 10.49
C THR A 394 -20.31 -1.76 10.35
N SER A 395 -19.29 -0.95 10.02
CA SER A 395 -17.92 -1.44 9.99
C SER A 395 -17.37 -1.75 11.39
N SER A 396 -16.50 -2.75 11.49
CA SER A 396 -15.82 -3.18 12.72
C SER A 396 -14.95 -2.08 13.36
N SER A 397 -14.59 -1.03 12.61
CA SER A 397 -13.90 0.16 13.09
C SER A 397 -14.57 1.43 12.55
N ARG A 398 -14.65 2.48 13.37
CA ARG A 398 -15.30 3.76 12.98
C ARG A 398 -14.32 4.80 12.47
N PHE A 399 -14.70 5.46 11.37
CA PHE A 399 -13.92 6.50 10.71
C PHE A 399 -14.34 7.90 11.18
N SER A 400 -13.39 8.83 11.21
CA SER A 400 -13.68 10.26 11.39
C SER A 400 -14.51 10.77 10.20
N PRO A 401 -15.59 11.54 10.42
CA PRO A 401 -16.31 12.20 9.32
C PRO A 401 -15.50 13.38 8.75
N SER A 402 -14.50 13.89 9.48
CA SER A 402 -13.73 15.06 9.09
C SER A 402 -12.63 14.77 8.05
N PRO A 403 -12.65 15.43 6.87
CA PRO A 403 -11.54 15.39 5.90
C PRO A 403 -10.23 15.96 6.47
N PHE A 404 -10.31 16.82 7.49
CA PHE A 404 -9.13 17.36 8.17
C PHE A 404 -8.28 16.25 8.79
N LEU A 405 -8.93 15.22 9.33
CA LEU A 405 -8.26 14.02 9.86
C LEU A 405 -8.03 12.94 8.79
N ASN A 406 -8.29 13.25 7.51
CA ASN A 406 -8.25 12.29 6.41
C ASN A 406 -9.06 11.03 6.70
N HIS A 407 -10.22 11.19 7.35
CA HIS A 407 -11.09 10.09 7.75
C HIS A 407 -10.33 8.96 8.49
N ALA A 408 -9.38 9.34 9.35
CA ALA A 408 -8.66 8.39 10.17
C ALA A 408 -9.61 7.54 11.02
N ILE A 409 -9.25 6.29 11.31
CA ILE A 409 -9.97 5.47 12.27
C ILE A 409 -9.88 6.12 13.67
N THR A 410 -11.04 6.32 14.28
CA THR A 410 -11.20 6.97 15.59
C THR A 410 -11.57 5.95 16.67
N GLU A 411 -12.34 4.93 16.31
CA GLU A 411 -12.70 3.81 17.16
C GLU A 411 -12.25 2.52 16.48
N PRO A 412 -10.97 2.11 16.63
CA PRO A 412 -10.50 0.86 16.09
C PRO A 412 -10.99 -0.33 16.92
N VAL A 413 -11.06 -1.50 16.30
CA VAL A 413 -10.97 -2.80 17.01
C VAL A 413 -9.77 -2.75 17.97
N ARG A 414 -9.97 -3.15 19.22
CA ARG A 414 -8.95 -3.05 20.28
C ARG A 414 -8.35 -4.39 20.64
N THR A 415 -9.14 -5.45 20.52
CA THR A 415 -8.75 -6.79 20.93
C THR A 415 -8.99 -7.74 19.78
N ILE A 416 -7.94 -8.50 19.44
CA ILE A 416 -8.04 -9.66 18.56
C ILE A 416 -7.35 -10.82 19.25
N THR A 417 -8.04 -11.96 19.33
CA THR A 417 -7.44 -13.23 19.79
C THR A 417 -7.14 -14.11 18.59
N VAL A 418 -6.08 -14.91 18.71
CA VAL A 418 -5.65 -15.86 17.69
C VAL A 418 -5.24 -17.13 18.41
N GLU A 419 -5.91 -18.22 18.11
CA GLU A 419 -5.53 -19.56 18.48
C GLU A 419 -5.27 -20.35 17.20
N ARG A 420 -4.28 -21.22 17.24
CA ARG A 420 -3.95 -22.08 16.13
C ARG A 420 -3.72 -23.49 16.62
N ALA A 421 -4.29 -24.45 15.90
CA ALA A 421 -4.13 -25.86 16.17
C ALA A 421 -3.83 -26.60 14.87
N GLU A 422 -2.94 -27.58 14.96
CA GLU A 422 -2.69 -28.56 13.91
C GLU A 422 -3.12 -29.92 14.47
N THR A 423 -4.02 -30.61 13.78
CA THR A 423 -4.53 -31.92 14.20
C THR A 423 -3.60 -33.03 13.70
N GLU A 424 -3.68 -34.22 14.30
CA GLU A 424 -2.83 -35.37 13.94
C GLU A 424 -2.98 -35.80 12.46
N ASP A 425 -4.16 -35.58 11.87
CA ASP A 425 -4.44 -35.81 10.45
C ASP A 425 -3.93 -34.69 9.52
N GLY A 426 -3.15 -33.75 10.07
CA GLY A 426 -2.48 -32.68 9.32
C GLY A 426 -3.40 -31.53 8.90
N ARG A 427 -4.60 -31.38 9.48
CA ARG A 427 -5.41 -30.18 9.27
C ARG A 427 -4.83 -29.03 10.08
N ASP A 428 -4.72 -27.88 9.44
CA ASP A 428 -4.19 -26.66 10.03
C ASP A 428 -5.34 -25.65 10.19
N GLY A 429 -5.59 -25.23 11.43
CA GLY A 429 -6.76 -24.45 11.78
C GLY A 429 -6.42 -23.24 12.63
N ILE A 430 -7.06 -22.11 12.35
CA ILE A 430 -7.00 -20.89 13.16
C ILE A 430 -8.39 -20.53 13.68
N LYS A 431 -8.45 -20.10 14.93
CA LYS A 431 -9.62 -19.49 15.56
C LYS A 431 -9.29 -18.05 15.93
N LEU A 432 -10.13 -17.14 15.50
CA LEU A 432 -9.91 -15.72 15.55
C LEU A 432 -11.11 -15.06 16.21
N SER A 433 -10.92 -14.01 16.99
CA SER A 433 -12.04 -13.19 17.47
C SER A 433 -11.70 -11.71 17.47
N HIS A 434 -12.71 -10.83 17.39
CA HIS A 434 -12.51 -9.39 17.55
C HIS A 434 -13.67 -8.68 18.26
N ASP A 435 -13.35 -7.57 18.91
CA ASP A 435 -14.28 -6.78 19.74
C ASP A 435 -14.93 -5.58 19.02
N GLY A 436 -14.91 -5.58 17.69
CA GLY A 436 -15.32 -4.43 16.87
C GLY A 436 -16.79 -4.04 17.04
N TYR A 437 -17.64 -5.02 17.28
CA TYR A 437 -19.08 -4.84 17.47
C TYR A 437 -19.48 -4.77 18.95
N LEU A 438 -18.58 -5.09 19.87
CA LEU A 438 -18.90 -5.29 21.29
C LEU A 438 -19.48 -4.02 21.94
N ARG A 439 -18.91 -2.86 21.62
CA ARG A 439 -19.35 -1.59 22.22
C ARG A 439 -20.72 -1.14 21.72
N VAL A 440 -21.05 -1.46 20.47
CA VAL A 440 -22.23 -0.93 19.77
C VAL A 440 -23.41 -1.88 19.89
N PHE A 441 -23.12 -3.18 19.76
CA PHE A 441 -24.11 -4.23 19.64
C PHE A 441 -23.95 -5.32 20.70
N GLY A 442 -23.02 -5.19 21.66
CA GLY A 442 -22.79 -6.23 22.66
C GLY A 442 -22.24 -7.55 22.10
N VAL A 443 -21.76 -7.57 20.86
CA VAL A 443 -21.38 -8.79 20.12
C VAL A 443 -19.87 -8.87 19.88
N LEU A 444 -19.29 -10.05 20.12
CA LEU A 444 -17.98 -10.46 19.61
C LEU A 444 -18.15 -11.22 18.30
N HIS A 445 -17.29 -10.97 17.33
CA HIS A 445 -17.24 -11.77 16.11
C HIS A 445 -16.07 -12.75 16.20
N GLU A 446 -16.38 -14.04 16.08
CA GLU A 446 -15.46 -15.17 16.07
C GLU A 446 -15.46 -15.81 14.68
N ARG A 447 -14.26 -16.09 14.15
CA ARG A 447 -14.06 -16.80 12.89
C ARG A 447 -13.11 -17.97 13.09
N GLU A 448 -13.51 -19.15 12.63
CA GLU A 448 -12.63 -20.30 12.50
C GLU A 448 -12.39 -20.61 11.02
N LEU A 449 -11.15 -20.89 10.65
CA LEU A 449 -10.75 -21.33 9.32
C LEU A 449 -9.88 -22.58 9.46
N THR A 450 -10.20 -23.66 8.76
CA THR A 450 -9.33 -24.84 8.68
C THR A 450 -9.07 -25.24 7.24
N LEU A 451 -7.85 -25.73 6.99
CA LEU A 451 -7.41 -26.27 5.72
C LEU A 451 -6.94 -27.70 5.93
N ASN A 452 -7.45 -28.64 5.12
CA ASN A 452 -6.98 -30.01 5.18
C ASN A 452 -5.56 -30.17 4.61
N ALA A 453 -4.87 -31.25 5.00
CA ALA A 453 -3.49 -31.52 4.56
C ALA A 453 -3.32 -31.54 3.02
N ALA A 454 -4.31 -32.10 2.31
CA ALA A 454 -4.33 -32.14 0.84
C ALA A 454 -4.57 -30.76 0.18
N GLY A 455 -5.05 -29.79 0.96
CA GLY A 455 -5.45 -28.47 0.51
C GLY A 455 -6.73 -28.46 -0.33
N SER A 456 -7.49 -29.55 -0.39
CA SER A 456 -8.69 -29.67 -1.23
C SER A 456 -9.99 -29.25 -0.52
N ILE A 457 -9.94 -29.07 0.80
CA ILE A 457 -11.10 -28.70 1.62
C ILE A 457 -10.71 -27.56 2.56
N VAL A 458 -11.49 -26.48 2.48
CA VAL A 458 -11.49 -25.39 3.46
C VAL A 458 -12.80 -25.45 4.21
N THR A 459 -12.76 -25.35 5.53
CA THR A 459 -13.97 -25.15 6.35
C THR A 459 -13.89 -23.81 7.05
N GLY A 460 -15.00 -23.09 7.09
CA GLY A 460 -15.13 -21.89 7.87
C GLY A 460 -16.35 -21.90 8.78
N ARG A 461 -16.23 -21.16 9.87
CA ARG A 461 -17.29 -20.92 10.84
C ARG A 461 -17.23 -19.46 11.24
N ASP A 462 -18.35 -18.76 11.11
CA ASP A 462 -18.51 -17.38 11.56
C ASP A 462 -19.57 -17.36 12.66
N ARG A 463 -19.20 -16.88 13.85
CA ARG A 463 -20.07 -16.84 15.03
C ARG A 463 -20.10 -15.44 15.62
N LEU A 464 -21.29 -14.99 15.97
CA LEU A 464 -21.54 -13.72 16.64
C LEU A 464 -21.96 -14.01 18.09
N ALA A 465 -20.97 -13.97 18.99
CA ALA A 465 -21.18 -14.25 20.40
C ALA A 465 -21.72 -13.00 21.12
N VAL A 466 -22.99 -13.05 21.51
CA VAL A 466 -23.65 -12.00 22.30
C VAL A 466 -23.12 -12.06 23.74
N ARG A 467 -22.73 -10.91 24.28
CA ARG A 467 -22.31 -10.80 25.68
C ARG A 467 -23.47 -11.16 26.61
N GLU A 468 -23.19 -11.95 27.64
CA GLU A 468 -24.18 -12.28 28.67
C GLU A 468 -24.86 -11.01 29.24
N GLY A 469 -26.18 -11.07 29.37
CA GLY A 469 -27.01 -9.96 29.86
C GLY A 469 -27.13 -8.76 28.92
N TYR A 470 -26.64 -8.85 27.68
CA TYR A 470 -26.93 -7.86 26.65
C TYR A 470 -28.19 -8.27 25.87
N GLU A 471 -29.19 -7.40 25.89
CA GLU A 471 -30.37 -7.47 25.03
C GLU A 471 -30.33 -6.30 24.06
N SER A 472 -30.68 -6.56 22.79
CA SER A 472 -30.79 -5.54 21.76
C SER A 472 -32.26 -5.20 21.55
N ASP A 473 -32.60 -3.91 21.58
CA ASP A 473 -33.95 -3.44 21.26
C ASP A 473 -34.27 -3.57 19.77
N GLU A 474 -33.24 -3.64 18.92
CA GLU A 474 -33.37 -3.78 17.46
C GLU A 474 -32.87 -5.15 16.99
N PRO A 475 -33.47 -5.72 15.92
CA PRO A 475 -32.94 -6.91 15.26
C PRO A 475 -31.49 -6.70 14.83
N LEU A 476 -30.67 -7.71 15.09
CA LEU A 476 -29.27 -7.73 14.71
C LEU A 476 -29.13 -8.61 13.48
N LYS A 477 -28.89 -8.00 12.32
CA LYS A 477 -28.72 -8.67 11.03
C LYS A 477 -27.26 -8.66 10.62
N ALA A 478 -26.73 -9.84 10.33
CA ALA A 478 -25.37 -10.02 9.89
C ALA A 478 -25.30 -10.52 8.45
N VAL A 479 -24.24 -10.10 7.75
CA VAL A 479 -23.94 -10.58 6.41
C VAL A 479 -22.50 -11.04 6.37
N ALA A 480 -22.27 -12.31 6.08
CA ALA A 480 -20.93 -12.82 5.76
C ALA A 480 -20.69 -12.62 4.26
N ARG A 481 -19.66 -11.84 3.92
CA ARG A 481 -19.29 -11.56 2.53
C ARG A 481 -18.02 -12.30 2.13
N PHE A 482 -17.98 -12.78 0.90
CA PHE A 482 -16.81 -13.38 0.26
C PHE A 482 -16.64 -12.75 -1.12
N HIS A 483 -15.72 -11.79 -1.23
CA HIS A 483 -15.43 -11.12 -2.50
C HIS A 483 -14.68 -12.06 -3.42
N ILE A 484 -15.14 -12.19 -4.66
CA ILE A 484 -14.60 -13.13 -5.63
C ILE A 484 -13.73 -12.36 -6.62
N HIS A 485 -12.55 -12.94 -6.93
CA HIS A 485 -11.65 -12.32 -7.89
C HIS A 485 -12.33 -12.22 -9.28
N PRO A 486 -12.22 -11.09 -10.00
CA PRO A 486 -12.96 -10.88 -11.27
C PRO A 486 -12.70 -11.91 -12.38
N SER A 487 -11.63 -12.69 -12.27
CA SER A 487 -11.33 -13.76 -13.25
C SER A 487 -12.08 -15.06 -12.98
N ILE A 488 -12.78 -15.18 -11.86
CA ILE A 488 -13.48 -16.40 -11.43
C ILE A 488 -14.95 -16.26 -11.79
N VAL A 489 -15.48 -17.26 -12.48
CA VAL A 489 -16.89 -17.30 -12.85
C VAL A 489 -17.67 -17.98 -11.74
N LEU A 490 -18.78 -17.37 -11.31
CA LEU A 490 -19.72 -17.94 -10.36
C LEU A 490 -20.90 -18.57 -11.09
N HIS A 491 -21.34 -19.72 -10.59
CA HIS A 491 -22.56 -20.38 -11.04
C HIS A 491 -23.33 -20.90 -9.82
N GLN A 492 -24.56 -20.42 -9.63
CA GLN A 492 -25.44 -20.92 -8.56
C GLN A 492 -25.75 -22.40 -8.81
N SER A 493 -25.34 -23.30 -7.91
CA SER A 493 -25.59 -24.74 -8.06
C SER A 493 -26.95 -25.13 -7.49
N ASP A 494 -27.27 -24.64 -6.30
CA ASP A 494 -28.57 -24.73 -5.63
C ASP A 494 -28.72 -23.57 -4.63
N GLY A 495 -29.74 -23.56 -3.77
CA GLY A 495 -29.94 -22.47 -2.81
C GLY A 495 -28.88 -22.35 -1.72
N GLU A 496 -28.03 -23.36 -1.52
CA GLU A 496 -27.03 -23.41 -0.44
C GLU A 496 -25.59 -23.51 -0.97
N SER A 497 -25.39 -23.48 -2.29
CA SER A 497 -24.09 -23.69 -2.90
C SER A 497 -23.87 -22.94 -4.22
N VAL A 498 -22.61 -22.52 -4.41
CA VAL A 498 -22.12 -21.79 -5.58
C VAL A 498 -20.84 -22.45 -6.09
N LEU A 499 -20.79 -22.75 -7.38
CA LEU A 499 -19.59 -23.22 -8.06
C LEU A 499 -18.74 -22.02 -8.50
N LEU A 500 -17.46 -22.05 -8.13
CA LEU A 500 -16.44 -21.09 -8.52
C LEU A 500 -15.51 -21.76 -9.54
N THR A 501 -15.43 -21.23 -10.76
CA THR A 501 -14.63 -21.81 -11.85
C THR A 501 -13.55 -20.83 -12.30
N ALA A 502 -12.30 -21.25 -12.24
CA ALA A 502 -11.15 -20.48 -12.71
C ALA A 502 -10.95 -20.60 -14.25
N PRO A 503 -10.20 -19.69 -14.89
CA PRO A 503 -9.95 -19.73 -16.32
C PRO A 503 -9.26 -21.00 -16.83
N ASP A 504 -8.48 -21.68 -16.00
CA ASP A 504 -7.82 -22.95 -16.33
C ASP A 504 -8.71 -24.19 -16.07
N GLY A 505 -9.96 -23.99 -15.65
CA GLY A 505 -10.92 -25.04 -15.32
C GLY A 505 -10.86 -25.52 -13.87
N GLU A 506 -9.88 -25.10 -13.06
CA GLU A 506 -9.87 -25.42 -11.64
C GLU A 506 -11.15 -24.89 -10.98
N SER A 507 -11.88 -25.78 -10.29
CA SER A 507 -13.20 -25.46 -9.77
C SER A 507 -13.30 -25.76 -8.28
N TRP A 508 -14.04 -24.92 -7.55
CA TRP A 508 -14.33 -25.07 -6.14
C TRP A 508 -15.82 -24.89 -5.90
N LEU A 509 -16.45 -25.79 -5.15
CA LEU A 509 -17.83 -25.61 -4.71
C LEU A 509 -17.81 -25.01 -3.31
N PHE A 510 -18.33 -23.79 -3.19
CA PHE A 510 -18.70 -23.17 -1.94
C PHE A 510 -20.07 -23.70 -1.52
N SER A 511 -20.24 -24.09 -0.26
CA SER A 511 -21.58 -24.42 0.26
C SER A 511 -21.72 -24.09 1.74
N ALA A 512 -22.93 -23.77 2.16
CA ALA A 512 -23.26 -23.44 3.54
C ALA A 512 -24.59 -24.08 3.95
N PRO A 513 -24.62 -25.39 4.28
CA PRO A 513 -25.85 -26.11 4.54
C PRO A 513 -26.74 -25.47 5.62
N GLY A 514 -28.04 -25.38 5.35
CA GLY A 514 -29.00 -24.70 6.19
C GLY A 514 -28.84 -23.18 6.20
N ASN A 515 -28.25 -22.59 5.15
CA ASN A 515 -28.22 -21.15 4.91
C ASN A 515 -28.39 -20.90 3.42
N GLU A 516 -29.14 -19.86 3.08
CA GLU A 516 -29.21 -19.38 1.70
C GLU A 516 -27.86 -18.74 1.32
N VAL A 517 -27.37 -19.07 0.12
CA VAL A 517 -26.12 -18.55 -0.43
C VAL A 517 -26.46 -17.76 -1.69
N LEU A 518 -26.22 -16.46 -1.65
CA LEU A 518 -26.56 -15.54 -2.73
C LEU A 518 -25.31 -15.07 -3.47
N ILE A 519 -25.41 -14.95 -4.79
CA ILE A 519 -24.45 -14.21 -5.60
C ILE A 519 -24.94 -12.76 -5.70
N ALA A 520 -24.10 -11.81 -5.31
CA ALA A 520 -24.38 -10.38 -5.37
C ALA A 520 -23.31 -9.63 -6.17
N GLU A 521 -23.68 -8.49 -6.75
CA GLU A 521 -22.75 -7.60 -7.42
C GLU A 521 -21.75 -7.00 -6.41
N ASP A 522 -20.51 -6.83 -6.86
CA ASP A 522 -19.41 -6.29 -6.07
C ASP A 522 -18.52 -5.35 -6.90
N ILE A 523 -17.59 -4.69 -6.23
CA ILE A 523 -16.60 -3.82 -6.83
C ILE A 523 -15.20 -4.30 -6.45
N PHE A 524 -14.38 -4.58 -7.46
CA PHE A 524 -12.97 -4.84 -7.28
C PHE A 524 -12.16 -3.55 -7.50
N PHE A 525 -11.64 -2.99 -6.41
CA PHE A 525 -10.92 -1.71 -6.45
C PHE A 525 -9.47 -1.86 -6.91
N ALA A 526 -8.87 -3.02 -6.70
CA ALA A 526 -7.44 -3.21 -6.85
C ALA A 526 -6.98 -3.55 -8.28
N ASP A 527 -7.87 -3.64 -9.27
CA ASP A 527 -7.46 -4.00 -10.63
C ASP A 527 -6.41 -3.03 -11.21
N SER A 528 -5.52 -3.60 -12.02
CA SER A 528 -4.41 -2.87 -12.63
C SER A 528 -4.85 -1.79 -13.62
N SER A 529 -6.02 -1.97 -14.25
CA SER A 529 -6.64 -1.07 -15.22
C SER A 529 -7.52 0.01 -14.56
N GLY A 530 -7.77 -0.12 -13.25
CA GLY A 530 -8.67 0.74 -12.49
C GLY A 530 -9.91 -0.01 -12.01
N ILE A 531 -10.76 0.67 -11.23
CA ILE A 531 -11.92 0.04 -10.58
C ILE A 531 -12.80 -0.69 -11.61
N CYS A 532 -13.11 -1.95 -11.35
CA CYS A 532 -14.00 -2.77 -12.17
C CYS A 532 -15.09 -3.45 -11.33
N GLY A 533 -16.13 -3.95 -12.00
CA GLY A 533 -17.14 -4.80 -11.36
C GLY A 533 -16.59 -6.20 -11.08
N SER A 534 -17.11 -6.80 -10.03
CA SER A 534 -16.88 -8.20 -9.64
C SER A 534 -18.17 -8.77 -9.05
N ASP A 535 -18.10 -10.02 -8.62
CA ASP A 535 -19.18 -10.65 -7.86
C ASP A 535 -18.67 -11.01 -6.46
N GLN A 536 -19.61 -11.19 -5.54
CA GLN A 536 -19.36 -11.72 -4.20
C GLN A 536 -20.40 -12.78 -3.85
N ILE A 537 -20.06 -13.62 -2.89
CA ILE A 537 -21.01 -14.52 -2.23
C ILE A 537 -21.43 -13.87 -0.90
N GLU A 538 -22.73 -13.85 -0.63
CA GLU A 538 -23.31 -13.37 0.62
C GLU A 538 -24.09 -14.49 1.33
N ILE A 539 -23.95 -14.53 2.65
CA ILE A 539 -24.82 -15.32 3.55
C ILE A 539 -25.37 -14.36 4.59
N ASP A 540 -26.68 -14.11 4.50
CA ASP A 540 -27.43 -13.34 5.49
C ASP A 540 -27.84 -14.24 6.66
N PHE A 541 -27.76 -13.70 7.88
CA PHE A 541 -28.30 -14.39 9.05
C PHE A 541 -28.75 -13.40 10.13
N ASP A 542 -29.91 -13.69 10.73
CA ASP A 542 -30.45 -12.95 11.87
C ASP A 542 -30.00 -13.60 13.17
N LEU A 543 -29.40 -12.81 14.07
CA LEU A 543 -28.91 -13.31 15.36
C LEU A 543 -30.03 -13.82 16.26
N ALA A 544 -31.28 -13.41 16.03
CA ALA A 544 -32.44 -13.93 16.75
C ALA A 544 -32.73 -15.39 16.40
N GLU A 545 -32.40 -15.81 15.18
CA GLU A 545 -32.62 -17.17 14.69
C GLU A 545 -31.37 -18.03 14.84
N LYS A 546 -30.21 -17.46 14.47
CA LYS A 546 -28.95 -18.18 14.37
C LYS A 546 -27.77 -17.26 14.67
N THR A 547 -26.95 -17.64 15.64
CA THR A 547 -25.74 -16.88 16.03
C THR A 547 -24.48 -17.35 15.33
N GLU A 548 -24.58 -18.36 14.46
CA GLU A 548 -23.44 -19.01 13.82
C GLU A 548 -23.80 -19.54 12.44
N ILE A 549 -22.91 -19.34 11.47
CA ILE A 549 -22.96 -20.03 10.18
C ILE A 549 -21.72 -20.90 9.99
N ARG A 550 -21.87 -21.94 9.16
CA ARG A 550 -20.78 -22.82 8.73
C ARG A 550 -20.80 -22.92 7.23
N TRP A 551 -19.62 -22.85 6.64
CA TRP A 551 -19.43 -22.92 5.21
C TRP A 551 -18.20 -23.77 4.88
N PHE A 552 -18.16 -24.31 3.66
CA PHE A 552 -17.03 -25.07 3.17
C PHE A 552 -16.76 -24.78 1.70
N LEU A 553 -15.49 -24.89 1.32
CA LEU A 553 -15.04 -24.93 -0.06
C LEU A 553 -14.45 -26.30 -0.31
N SER A 554 -14.97 -27.00 -1.31
CA SER A 554 -14.44 -28.28 -1.77
C SER A 554 -13.96 -28.18 -3.20
N ARG A 555 -12.70 -28.54 -3.46
CA ARG A 555 -12.18 -28.59 -4.82
C ARG A 555 -12.93 -29.65 -5.62
N LYS A 556 -13.38 -29.31 -6.82
CA LYS A 556 -13.98 -30.22 -7.78
C LYS A 556 -12.94 -30.57 -8.84
N GLY A 557 -12.75 -31.87 -9.07
CA GLY A 557 -11.66 -32.38 -9.90
C GLY A 557 -10.63 -33.11 -9.06
#